data_AF-A0AAZ1XHB5-F1
#
_entry.id   AF-A0AAZ1XHB5-F1
#
_cell.length_a   1.000
_cell.length_b   1.000
_cell.length_c   1.000
_cell.angle_alpha   90.00
_cell.angle_beta   90.00
_cell.angle_gamma   90.00
#
_symmetry.space_group_name_H-M   'P 1'
#
loop_
_entity.id
_entity.type
_entity.pdbx_description
1 polymer ?
#
loop_
_entity_poly.entity_id
_entity_poly.type
_entity_poly.pdbx_seq_one_letter_code
_entity_poly.pdbx_strand_id
1 'polypeptide(L)'
;MTECGSGWGILANSSCNISYTTTWDSGVYWCESREGPISNMVNLTVTGGSVILQSPVLPVREGDDVTLLCKTKTTPSNLPAAFYKDGSLIRKQPTGHMTIQHVSRSDEGLYKCDISGHGESPSSWITVTGQATATTSRIFPTSSAPPLISTSLRVAFLQLFYPVMFCLYFISTLLMVSSYRSRGTF
;
A
#
# COMPACT_ATOMS: atom_id res chain seq x y z
N MET A 1 14.76 8.35 9.14
CA MET A 1 13.91 7.26 9.65
C MET A 1 13.63 7.56 11.11
N THR A 2 12.39 7.46 11.55
CA THR A 2 12.00 7.82 12.92
C THR A 2 11.64 6.52 13.65
N GLU A 3 12.43 6.17 14.66
CA GLU A 3 12.18 5.00 15.50
C GLU A 3 11.20 5.35 16.62
N CYS A 4 10.43 4.37 17.11
CA CYS A 4 9.62 4.57 18.30
C CYS A 4 10.50 4.86 19.53
N GLY A 5 10.41 6.08 20.03
CA GLY A 5 11.36 6.64 20.97
C GLY A 5 11.90 7.96 20.42
N SER A 6 12.98 8.46 21.00
CA SER A 6 13.72 9.62 20.46
C SER A 6 12.86 10.87 20.16
N GLY A 7 11.76 11.06 20.89
CA GLY A 7 10.87 12.22 20.78
C GLY A 7 9.64 12.05 19.88
N TRP A 8 9.46 10.93 19.18
CA TRP A 8 8.28 10.67 18.34
C TRP A 8 7.19 9.86 19.05
N GLY A 9 7.58 8.86 19.84
CA GLY A 9 6.64 8.00 20.57
C GLY A 9 7.24 7.47 21.87
N ILE A 10 6.39 6.87 22.70
CA ILE A 10 6.76 6.21 23.95
C ILE A 10 6.77 4.70 23.69
N LEU A 11 7.95 4.09 23.81
CA LEU A 11 8.10 2.65 23.68
C LEU A 11 7.44 1.95 24.88
N ALA A 12 6.53 1.02 24.59
CA ALA A 12 5.85 0.19 25.57
C ALA A 12 5.99 -1.28 25.18
N ASN A 13 7.06 -1.93 25.63
CA ASN A 13 7.45 -3.30 25.26
C ASN A 13 7.58 -3.47 23.74
N SER A 14 6.71 -4.28 23.12
CA SER A 14 6.63 -4.51 21.67
C SER A 14 5.69 -3.53 20.95
N SER A 15 5.21 -2.50 21.64
CA SER A 15 4.28 -1.50 21.10
C SER A 15 4.86 -0.09 21.16
N CYS A 16 4.38 0.77 20.27
CA CYS A 16 4.70 2.19 20.24
C CYS A 16 3.45 3.01 20.56
N ASN A 17 3.51 3.87 21.58
CA ASN A 17 2.41 4.76 21.92
C ASN A 17 2.72 6.21 21.53
N ILE A 18 1.88 6.77 20.66
CA ILE A 18 1.97 8.15 20.21
C ILE A 18 0.81 8.91 20.86
N SER A 19 1.12 9.86 21.74
CA SER A 19 0.12 10.59 22.53
C SER A 19 -0.74 11.54 21.70
N TYR A 20 -0.19 12.07 20.61
CA TYR A 20 -0.87 12.96 19.69
C TYR A 20 -0.48 12.62 18.26
N THR A 21 -1.46 12.23 17.45
CA THR A 21 -1.26 11.91 16.04
C THR A 21 -1.88 12.98 15.16
N THR A 22 -1.17 13.32 14.09
CA THR A 22 -1.60 14.22 13.04
C THR A 22 -1.61 13.51 11.71
N THR A 23 -2.16 14.12 10.67
CA THR A 23 -2.12 13.57 9.30
C THR A 23 -0.68 13.33 8.82
N TRP A 24 0.31 14.06 9.35
CA TRP A 24 1.73 13.90 9.05
C TRP A 24 2.35 12.60 9.58
N ASP A 25 1.70 11.96 10.55
CA ASP A 25 2.08 10.63 11.05
C ASP A 25 1.53 9.50 10.16
N SER A 26 0.88 9.81 9.04
CA SER A 26 0.49 8.79 8.06
C SER A 26 1.71 8.26 7.32
N GLY A 27 1.79 6.95 7.10
CA GLY A 27 2.93 6.35 6.43
C GLY A 27 2.99 4.83 6.55
N VAL A 28 4.10 4.27 6.08
CA VAL A 28 4.38 2.84 6.17
C VAL A 28 5.14 2.54 7.45
N TYR A 29 4.64 1.59 8.23
CA TYR A 29 5.18 1.17 9.51
C TYR A 29 5.52 -0.31 9.50
N TRP A 30 6.57 -0.67 10.23
CA TRP A 30 6.98 -2.05 10.48
C TRP A 30 7.65 -2.14 11.85
N CYS A 31 7.71 -3.33 12.40
CA CYS A 31 8.47 -3.64 13.60
C CYS A 31 9.79 -4.31 13.21
N GLU A 32 10.86 -3.95 13.90
CA GLU A 32 12.20 -4.54 13.74
C GLU A 32 12.63 -5.17 15.07
N SER A 33 13.14 -6.40 15.03
CA SER A 33 13.71 -7.05 16.22
C SER A 33 15.21 -6.78 16.32
N ARG A 34 15.77 -6.93 17.52
CA ARG A 34 17.21 -6.72 17.76
C ARG A 34 18.09 -7.71 16.99
N GLU A 35 17.54 -8.87 16.63
CA GLU A 35 18.24 -9.89 15.85
C GLU A 35 18.23 -9.61 14.34
N GLY A 36 17.55 -8.55 13.87
CA GLY A 36 17.49 -8.14 12.47
C GLY A 36 16.24 -8.51 11.66
N PRO A 37 15.38 -9.49 12.04
CA PRO A 37 14.10 -9.70 11.37
C PRO A 37 13.17 -8.47 11.42
N ILE A 38 12.49 -8.21 10.30
CA ILE A 38 11.45 -7.19 10.16
C ILE A 38 10.07 -7.84 9.98
N SER A 39 9.02 -7.20 10.50
CA SER A 39 7.64 -7.62 10.32
C SER A 39 7.13 -7.32 8.90
N ASN A 40 5.89 -7.72 8.62
CA ASN A 40 5.16 -7.17 7.49
C ASN A 40 5.04 -5.64 7.62
N MET A 41 5.09 -4.94 6.50
CA MET A 41 4.83 -3.51 6.41
C MET A 41 3.31 -3.27 6.39
N VAL A 42 2.87 -2.23 7.09
CA VAL A 42 1.47 -1.79 7.11
C VAL A 42 1.39 -0.30 6.79
N ASN A 43 0.37 0.12 6.05
CA ASN A 43 0.14 1.53 5.78
C ASN A 43 -0.87 2.09 6.79
N LEU A 44 -0.43 3.01 7.64
CA LEU A 44 -1.29 3.71 8.59
C LEU A 44 -1.69 5.05 8.00
N THR A 45 -3.00 5.31 7.96
CA THR A 45 -3.55 6.59 7.54
C THR A 45 -4.20 7.26 8.74
N VAL A 46 -3.66 8.41 9.17
CA VAL A 46 -4.23 9.22 10.24
C VAL A 46 -5.19 10.23 9.61
N THR A 47 -6.43 10.23 10.08
CA THR A 47 -7.46 11.18 9.61
C THR A 47 -8.06 11.95 10.77
N GLY A 48 -8.60 13.14 10.50
CA GLY A 48 -9.30 13.96 11.49
C GLY A 48 -10.75 13.53 11.75
N GLY A 49 -11.20 12.42 11.16
CA GLY A 49 -12.57 11.92 11.29
C GLY A 49 -12.90 11.42 12.70
N SER A 50 -14.19 11.40 13.04
CA SER A 50 -14.66 10.92 14.35
C SER A 50 -15.01 9.43 14.36
N VAL A 51 -15.11 8.80 13.19
CA VAL A 51 -15.54 7.41 12.98
C VAL A 51 -14.39 6.57 12.45
N ILE A 52 -14.25 5.38 13.00
CA ILE A 52 -13.17 4.43 12.71
C ILE A 52 -13.79 3.08 12.36
N LEU A 53 -13.34 2.51 11.23
CA LEU A 53 -13.59 1.13 10.89
C LEU A 53 -12.39 0.28 11.34
N GLN A 54 -12.62 -0.65 12.26
CA GLN A 54 -11.65 -1.68 12.60
C GLN A 54 -11.87 -2.88 11.67
N SER A 55 -10.93 -3.10 10.76
CA SER A 55 -10.87 -4.25 9.86
C SER A 55 -9.66 -5.13 10.18
N PRO A 56 -9.60 -6.38 9.68
CA PRO A 56 -8.39 -7.19 9.77
C PRO A 56 -7.19 -6.49 9.12
N VAL A 57 -6.02 -6.68 9.72
CA VAL A 57 -4.75 -6.17 9.19
C VAL A 57 -4.12 -7.16 8.20
N LEU A 58 -4.42 -8.45 8.35
CA LEU A 58 -3.92 -9.53 7.50
C LEU A 58 -5.02 -10.02 6.54
N PRO A 59 -4.63 -10.61 5.40
CA PRO A 59 -5.60 -11.24 4.51
C PRO A 59 -6.42 -12.31 5.23
N VAL A 60 -7.73 -12.32 4.97
CA VAL A 60 -8.68 -13.26 5.56
C VAL A 60 -8.71 -14.53 4.71
N ARG A 61 -8.79 -15.72 5.31
CA ARG A 61 -8.88 -16.97 4.55
C ARG A 61 -10.32 -17.27 4.17
N GLU A 62 -10.52 -17.91 3.02
CA GLU A 62 -11.84 -18.43 2.66
C GLU A 62 -12.35 -19.43 3.70
N GLY A 63 -13.63 -19.29 4.04
CA GLY A 63 -14.33 -20.08 5.06
C GLY A 63 -14.22 -19.52 6.47
N ASP A 64 -13.32 -18.57 6.73
CA ASP A 64 -13.21 -17.93 8.05
C ASP A 64 -14.35 -16.92 8.26
N ASP A 65 -14.62 -16.60 9.53
CA ASP A 65 -15.54 -15.54 9.92
C ASP A 65 -14.75 -14.29 10.28
N VAL A 66 -15.16 -13.14 9.74
CA VAL A 66 -14.55 -11.84 10.06
C VAL A 66 -15.57 -10.89 10.66
N THR A 67 -15.19 -10.19 11.72
CA THR A 67 -16.02 -9.15 12.32
C THR A 67 -15.39 -7.77 12.09
N LEU A 68 -16.17 -6.90 11.45
CA LEU A 68 -15.88 -5.48 11.27
C LEU A 68 -16.54 -4.70 12.38
N LEU A 69 -15.82 -3.71 12.90
CA LEU A 69 -16.28 -2.92 14.02
C LEU A 69 -16.20 -1.44 13.69
N CYS A 70 -17.36 -0.79 13.64
CA CYS A 70 -17.49 0.64 13.46
C CYS A 70 -17.62 1.32 14.82
N LYS A 71 -16.72 2.27 15.11
CA LYS A 71 -16.70 2.97 16.40
C LYS A 71 -16.50 4.46 16.21
N THR A 72 -17.06 5.23 17.13
CA THR A 72 -16.69 6.63 17.30
C THR A 72 -15.50 6.76 18.26
N LYS A 73 -14.74 7.87 18.13
CA LYS A 73 -13.65 8.22 19.06
C LYS A 73 -14.15 8.51 20.49
N THR A 74 -15.41 8.93 20.62
CA THR A 74 -16.04 9.34 21.88
C THR A 74 -16.91 8.24 22.47
N THR A 75 -17.15 8.26 23.79
CA THR A 75 -18.07 7.34 24.45
C THR A 75 -19.52 7.86 24.41
N PRO A 76 -20.54 6.99 24.21
CA PRO A 76 -20.44 5.56 23.89
C PRO A 76 -19.98 5.32 22.45
N SER A 77 -19.07 4.36 22.27
CA SER A 77 -18.44 4.08 20.96
C SER A 77 -19.23 3.13 20.07
N ASN A 78 -20.12 2.31 20.67
CA ASN A 78 -20.92 1.31 19.97
C ASN A 78 -22.29 1.91 19.63
N LEU A 79 -22.36 2.58 18.48
CA LEU A 79 -23.56 3.22 17.97
C LEU A 79 -24.10 2.46 16.75
N PRO A 80 -25.37 2.66 16.37
CA PRO A 80 -25.90 2.14 15.12
C PRO A 80 -25.06 2.62 13.93
N ALA A 81 -24.61 1.68 13.10
CA ALA A 81 -23.75 1.97 11.95
C ALA A 81 -24.26 1.31 10.68
N ALA A 82 -24.14 2.02 9.56
CA ALA A 82 -24.32 1.50 8.22
C ALA A 82 -22.96 1.08 7.64
N PHE A 83 -22.87 -0.13 7.11
CA PHE A 83 -21.67 -0.66 6.49
C PHE A 83 -21.81 -0.66 4.98
N TYR A 84 -20.73 -0.28 4.29
CA TYR A 84 -20.65 -0.23 2.84
C TYR A 84 -19.47 -1.05 2.34
N LYS A 85 -19.67 -1.71 1.19
CA LYS A 85 -18.63 -2.38 0.42
C LYS A 85 -18.66 -1.82 -1.00
N ASP A 86 -17.52 -1.38 -1.51
CA ASP A 86 -17.38 -0.85 -2.88
C ASP A 86 -18.41 0.23 -3.20
N GLY A 87 -18.72 1.08 -2.20
CA GLY A 87 -19.72 2.16 -2.28
C GLY A 87 -21.17 1.72 -2.08
N SER A 88 -21.47 0.42 -2.03
CA SER A 88 -22.82 -0.12 -1.85
C SER A 88 -23.13 -0.45 -0.40
N LEU A 89 -24.33 -0.10 0.08
CA LEU A 89 -24.78 -0.46 1.43
C LEU A 89 -24.95 -1.98 1.54
N ILE A 90 -24.25 -2.62 2.47
CA ILE A 90 -24.32 -4.07 2.70
C ILE A 90 -25.12 -4.43 3.95
N ARG A 91 -25.08 -3.59 5.01
CA ARG A 91 -25.74 -3.89 6.29
C ARG A 91 -25.92 -2.66 7.17
N LYS A 92 -26.89 -2.72 8.09
CA LYS A 92 -27.07 -1.73 9.17
C LYS A 92 -27.17 -2.45 10.51
N GLN A 93 -26.23 -2.16 11.40
CA GLN A 93 -26.04 -2.91 12.66
C GLN A 93 -26.23 -1.98 13.85
N PRO A 94 -27.09 -2.34 14.83
CA PRO A 94 -27.46 -1.46 15.93
C PRO A 94 -26.31 -1.20 16.91
N THR A 95 -25.34 -2.11 16.98
CA THR A 95 -24.18 -2.01 17.88
C THR A 95 -22.91 -1.56 17.17
N GLY A 96 -22.93 -1.41 15.84
CA GLY A 96 -21.73 -1.16 15.05
C GLY A 96 -20.83 -2.38 14.85
N HIS A 97 -21.31 -3.59 15.13
CA HIS A 97 -20.60 -4.85 14.89
C HIS A 97 -21.21 -5.59 13.70
N MET A 98 -20.43 -5.83 12.64
CA MET A 98 -20.86 -6.60 11.48
C MET A 98 -19.96 -7.82 11.27
N THR A 99 -20.55 -9.01 11.31
CA THR A 99 -19.83 -10.25 10.97
C THR A 99 -20.18 -10.70 9.55
N ILE A 100 -19.15 -10.94 8.75
CA ILE A 100 -19.20 -11.65 7.48
C ILE A 100 -18.87 -13.11 7.79
N GLN A 101 -19.82 -14.00 7.54
CA GLN A 101 -19.68 -15.41 7.83
C GLN A 101 -19.26 -16.17 6.58
N HIS A 102 -18.43 -17.20 6.73
CA HIS A 102 -17.94 -18.04 5.63
C HIS A 102 -17.37 -17.20 4.48
N VAL A 103 -16.35 -16.41 4.78
CA VAL A 103 -15.73 -15.47 3.83
C VAL A 103 -15.36 -16.17 2.52
N SER A 104 -15.61 -15.48 1.42
CA SER A 104 -15.40 -15.94 0.05
C SER A 104 -14.66 -14.89 -0.79
N ARG A 105 -14.18 -15.24 -1.99
CA ARG A 105 -13.59 -14.25 -2.90
C ARG A 105 -14.48 -13.04 -3.18
N SER A 106 -15.80 -13.18 -3.16
CA SER A 106 -16.71 -12.05 -3.38
C SER A 106 -16.75 -11.04 -2.22
N ASP A 107 -16.22 -11.40 -1.06
CA ASP A 107 -16.11 -10.50 0.10
C ASP A 107 -14.83 -9.65 0.05
N GLU A 108 -13.94 -9.87 -0.91
CA GLU A 108 -12.80 -8.98 -1.14
C GLU A 108 -13.29 -7.61 -1.67
N GLY A 109 -12.78 -6.52 -1.11
CA GLY A 109 -13.13 -5.17 -1.58
C GLY A 109 -12.84 -4.05 -0.56
N LEU A 110 -13.36 -2.86 -0.88
CA LEU A 110 -13.16 -1.65 -0.11
C LEU A 110 -14.33 -1.39 0.85
N TYR A 111 -14.08 -1.47 2.15
CA TYR A 111 -15.10 -1.34 3.19
C TYR A 111 -15.03 0.02 3.90
N LYS A 112 -16.19 0.59 4.22
CA LYS A 112 -16.32 1.75 5.13
C LYS A 112 -17.59 1.61 5.96
N CYS A 113 -17.69 2.40 7.02
CA CYS A 113 -18.93 2.52 7.78
C CYS A 113 -19.33 3.98 7.98
N ASP A 114 -20.62 4.21 8.22
CA ASP A 114 -21.20 5.52 8.51
C ASP A 114 -22.01 5.42 9.80
N ILE A 115 -21.82 6.40 10.69
CA ILE A 115 -22.60 6.54 11.90
C ILE A 115 -23.37 7.86 11.77
N SER A 116 -24.70 7.77 11.80
CA SER A 116 -25.59 8.92 11.68
C SER A 116 -25.20 10.02 12.68
N GLY A 117 -24.91 11.23 12.17
CA GLY A 117 -24.51 12.38 12.97
C GLY A 117 -23.01 12.46 13.31
N HIS A 118 -22.23 11.41 13.02
CA HIS A 118 -20.78 11.36 13.24
C HIS A 118 -19.97 11.27 11.94
N GLY A 119 -20.62 10.84 10.84
CA GLY A 119 -20.07 10.79 9.49
C GLY A 119 -19.48 9.43 9.14
N GLU A 120 -18.69 9.42 8.06
CA GLU A 120 -18.11 8.21 7.49
C GLU A 120 -16.71 7.93 8.04
N SER A 121 -16.39 6.63 8.18
CA SER A 121 -15.03 6.18 8.41
C SER A 121 -14.17 6.30 7.15
N PRO A 122 -12.85 6.39 7.29
CA PRO A 122 -11.94 6.03 6.22
C PRO A 122 -12.24 4.63 5.69
N SER A 123 -11.92 4.42 4.41
CA SER A 123 -12.11 3.12 3.78
C SER A 123 -10.91 2.20 4.03
N SER A 124 -11.17 0.91 4.16
CA SER A 124 -10.15 -0.13 4.37
C SER A 124 -10.34 -1.28 3.38
N TRP A 125 -9.26 -1.72 2.76
CA TRP A 125 -9.28 -2.85 1.82
C TRP A 125 -9.18 -4.17 2.58
N ILE A 126 -10.12 -5.08 2.33
CA ILE A 126 -10.09 -6.43 2.87
C ILE A 126 -9.69 -7.38 1.75
N THR A 127 -8.52 -8.00 1.90
CA THR A 127 -8.02 -9.03 0.98
C THR A 127 -8.47 -10.41 1.45
N VAL A 128 -8.95 -11.24 0.52
CA VAL A 128 -9.29 -12.64 0.81
C VAL A 128 -8.24 -13.55 0.18
N THR A 129 -7.85 -14.61 0.87
CA THR A 129 -6.91 -15.63 0.39
C THR A 129 -7.62 -16.97 0.26
N GLY A 130 -7.33 -17.67 -0.83
CA GLY A 130 -7.99 -18.93 -1.14
C GLY A 130 -7.74 -19.98 -0.07
N GLN A 131 -8.67 -20.92 0.06
CA GLN A 131 -8.44 -22.10 0.89
C GLN A 131 -7.16 -22.80 0.42
N ALA A 132 -6.22 -23.06 1.33
CA ALA A 132 -5.08 -23.91 1.04
C ALA A 132 -5.59 -25.34 0.82
N THR A 133 -6.11 -25.63 -0.38
CA THR A 133 -6.16 -27.00 -0.86
C THR A 133 -4.73 -27.48 -0.82
N ALA A 134 -4.45 -28.48 0.02
CA ALA A 134 -3.26 -29.32 -0.10
C ALA A 134 -3.33 -30.02 -1.46
N THR A 135 -3.03 -29.25 -2.52
CA THR A 135 -2.88 -29.77 -3.86
C THR A 135 -1.50 -30.39 -3.84
N THR A 136 -1.46 -31.71 -3.63
CA THR A 136 -0.37 -32.56 -4.11
C THR A 136 -0.03 -32.07 -5.51
N SER A 137 1.10 -31.38 -5.62
CA SER A 137 1.61 -30.78 -6.84
C SER A 137 1.82 -31.90 -7.87
N ARG A 138 0.79 -32.22 -8.65
CA ARG A 138 1.00 -32.89 -9.93
C ARG A 138 1.60 -31.84 -10.84
N ILE A 139 2.93 -31.79 -10.81
CA ILE A 139 3.75 -31.07 -11.77
C ILE A 139 3.34 -31.57 -13.16
N PHE A 140 2.50 -30.81 -13.85
CA PHE A 140 2.41 -30.87 -15.30
C PHE A 140 3.32 -29.76 -15.83
N PRO A 141 4.45 -30.08 -16.47
CA PRO A 141 5.28 -29.05 -17.09
C PRO A 141 4.55 -28.57 -18.35
N THR A 142 3.82 -27.46 -18.24
CA THR A 142 3.39 -26.70 -19.41
C THR A 142 4.55 -25.81 -19.83
N SER A 143 5.33 -26.33 -20.78
CA SER A 143 6.28 -25.57 -21.57
C SER A 143 5.54 -24.44 -22.27
N SER A 144 5.64 -23.22 -21.73
CA SER A 144 5.34 -22.00 -22.45
C SER A 144 6.57 -21.11 -22.36
N ALA A 145 7.30 -21.07 -23.47
CA ALA A 145 8.44 -20.18 -23.65
C ALA A 145 7.98 -18.72 -23.46
N PRO A 146 8.78 -17.86 -22.80
CA PRO A 146 8.47 -16.44 -22.72
C PRO A 146 8.54 -15.79 -24.12
N PRO A 147 7.70 -14.79 -24.44
CA PRO A 147 7.81 -14.07 -25.70
C PRO A 147 9.14 -13.29 -25.75
N LEU A 148 10.05 -13.76 -26.60
CA LEU A 148 11.32 -13.12 -26.99
C LEU A 148 11.07 -11.85 -27.82
N ILE A 149 10.49 -10.78 -27.24
CA ILE A 149 10.25 -9.52 -28.00
C ILE A 149 10.71 -8.25 -27.24
N SER A 150 10.98 -8.30 -25.93
CA SER A 150 11.30 -7.08 -25.14
C SER A 150 12.79 -6.70 -25.09
N THR A 151 13.72 -7.60 -25.43
CA THR A 151 15.17 -7.34 -25.36
C THR A 151 15.72 -6.66 -26.60
N SER A 152 15.16 -6.94 -27.78
CA SER A 152 15.63 -6.39 -29.07
C SER A 152 15.47 -4.86 -29.17
N LEU A 153 14.31 -4.33 -28.77
CA LEU A 153 14.03 -2.89 -28.81
C LEU A 153 14.91 -2.07 -27.85
N ARG A 154 15.18 -2.60 -26.65
CA ARG A 154 16.06 -1.93 -25.68
C ARG A 154 17.52 -1.89 -26.14
N VAL A 155 18.02 -2.96 -26.76
CA VAL A 155 19.38 -3.03 -27.31
C VAL A 155 19.52 -2.12 -28.54
N ALA A 156 18.52 -2.11 -29.45
CA ALA A 156 18.51 -1.21 -30.59
C ALA A 156 18.51 0.27 -30.18
N PHE A 157 17.75 0.63 -29.13
CA PHE A 157 17.72 1.99 -28.60
C PHE A 157 19.08 2.42 -28.04
N LEU A 158 19.76 1.56 -27.27
CA LEU A 158 21.08 1.87 -26.74
C LEU A 158 22.16 1.97 -27.84
N GLN A 159 22.09 1.15 -28.89
CA GLN A 159 23.09 1.15 -29.97
C GLN A 159 22.93 2.27 -31.00
N LEU A 160 21.71 2.79 -31.23
CA LEU A 160 21.48 3.91 -32.16
C LEU A 160 21.60 5.28 -31.49
N PHE A 161 21.09 5.45 -30.27
CA PHE A 161 21.06 6.77 -29.63
C PHE A 161 22.41 7.21 -29.06
N TYR A 162 23.21 6.27 -28.56
CA TYR A 162 24.52 6.57 -27.98
C TYR A 162 25.53 7.16 -29.00
N PRO A 163 25.73 6.59 -30.20
CA PRO A 163 26.65 7.17 -31.19
C PRO A 163 26.13 8.52 -31.75
N VAL A 164 24.82 8.70 -31.89
CA VAL A 164 24.26 9.97 -32.38
C VAL A 164 24.50 11.10 -31.36
N MET A 165 24.25 10.85 -30.07
CA MET A 165 24.51 11.83 -29.01
C MET A 165 26.01 12.12 -28.87
N PHE A 166 26.86 11.10 -29.00
CA PHE A 166 28.31 11.29 -28.98
C PHE A 166 28.80 12.12 -30.19
N CYS A 167 28.28 11.87 -31.39
CA CYS A 167 28.58 12.65 -32.58
C CYS A 167 28.18 14.12 -32.44
N LEU A 168 26.96 14.41 -31.97
CA LEU A 168 26.51 15.80 -31.76
C LEU A 168 27.36 16.52 -30.71
N TYR A 169 27.74 15.84 -29.63
CA TYR A 169 28.65 16.39 -28.63
C TYR A 169 30.05 16.67 -29.21
N PHE A 170 30.59 15.76 -30.03
CA PHE A 170 31.90 15.98 -30.66
C PHE A 170 31.87 17.11 -31.68
N ILE A 171 30.84 17.19 -32.51
CA ILE A 171 30.67 18.28 -33.49
C ILE A 171 30.55 19.63 -32.77
N SER A 172 29.74 19.72 -31.71
CA SER A 172 29.60 20.94 -30.92
C SER A 172 30.90 21.36 -30.24
N THR A 173 31.68 20.43 -29.69
CA THR A 173 33.00 20.76 -29.10
C THR A 173 33.99 21.24 -30.16
N LEU A 174 34.02 20.65 -31.36
CA LEU A 174 34.86 21.14 -32.47
C LEU A 174 34.43 22.53 -32.97
N LEU A 175 33.13 22.82 -33.04
CA LEU A 175 32.61 24.14 -33.38
C LEU A 175 32.98 25.19 -32.32
N MET A 176 32.91 24.82 -31.03
CA MET A 176 33.34 25.70 -29.94
C MET A 176 34.86 25.95 -29.97
N VAL A 177 35.67 24.92 -30.25
CA VAL A 177 37.14 25.08 -30.34
C VAL A 177 37.55 25.88 -31.58
N SER A 178 36.90 25.68 -32.72
CA SER A 178 37.18 26.43 -33.96
C SER A 178 36.74 27.89 -33.86
N SER A 179 35.57 28.16 -33.29
CA SER A 179 35.13 29.54 -33.02
C SER A 179 36.03 30.23 -31.99
N TYR A 180 36.48 29.52 -30.95
CA TYR A 180 37.47 30.02 -29.98
C TYR A 180 38.82 30.34 -30.64
N ARG A 181 39.34 29.44 -31.49
CA ARG A 181 40.59 29.69 -32.25
C ARG A 181 40.45 30.84 -33.25
N SER A 182 39.30 30.99 -33.92
CA SER A 182 39.05 32.13 -34.81
C SER A 182 38.97 33.46 -34.06
N ARG A 183 38.52 33.44 -32.80
CA ARG A 183 38.49 34.61 -31.91
C ARG A 183 39.84 34.95 -31.26
N GLY A 184 40.83 34.06 -31.35
CA GLY A 184 42.19 34.26 -30.83
C GLY A 184 43.21 34.74 -31.87
N THR A 185 42.76 35.16 -33.06
CA THR A 185 43.62 35.69 -34.15
C THR A 185 43.25 37.13 -34.52
N PHE A 186 43.17 37.99 -33.51
CA PHE A 186 43.28 39.45 -33.63
C PHE A 186 44.23 39.98 -32.55
#